data_AF-A0A212CB24-F1
#
_entry.id   AF-A0A212CB24-F1
#
_cell.length_a   1.000
_cell.length_b   1.000
_cell.length_c   1.000
_cell.angle_alpha   90.00
_cell.angle_beta   90.00
_cell.angle_gamma   90.00
#
_symmetry.space_group_name_H-M   'P 1'
#
loop_
_entity.id
_entity.type
_entity.pdbx_description
1 polymer ?
#
loop_
_entity_poly.entity_id
_entity_poly.type
_entity_poly.pdbx_seq_one_letter_code
_entity_poly.pdbx_strand_id
1 'polypeptide(L)'
;IEICAPPGIPVGYVTQTWHPCLPKFTIQNENKKDVLRIIGPYFMCKFCGNIEFKIKSLDGKNVLGKISKQFTKIMREIFTHYSAFGIQFPADIDVKMKAVILGMCFLL
;
A
#
# COMPACT_ATOMS: atom_id res chain seq x y z
N ILE A 1 -5.42 6.34 7.80
CA ILE A 1 -6.18 5.36 8.60
C ILE A 1 -5.33 4.85 9.74
N GLU A 2 -5.99 4.54 10.85
CA GLU A 2 -5.39 3.88 12.01
C GLU A 2 -5.69 2.38 11.91
N ILE A 3 -4.70 1.54 12.20
CA ILE A 3 -4.83 0.08 12.17
C ILE A 3 -4.67 -0.41 13.61
N CYS A 4 -5.70 -1.06 14.13
CA CYS A 4 -5.73 -1.56 15.50
C CYS A 4 -5.81 -3.08 15.55
N ALA A 5 -5.02 -3.69 16.45
CA ALA A 5 -5.13 -5.11 16.81
C ALA A 5 -4.55 -5.31 18.22
N PRO A 6 -5.35 -5.76 19.22
CA PRO A 6 -6.81 -5.95 19.22
C PRO A 6 -7.57 -4.61 19.02
N PRO A 7 -8.92 -4.63 18.87
CA PRO A 7 -9.71 -3.41 18.72
C PRO A 7 -9.42 -2.40 19.84
N GLY A 8 -9.09 -1.17 19.48
CA GLY A 8 -8.75 -0.10 20.42
C GLY A 8 -7.24 0.06 20.74
N ILE A 9 -6.38 -0.86 20.31
CA ILE A 9 -4.92 -0.73 20.47
C ILE A 9 -4.28 -0.48 19.09
N PRO A 10 -3.73 0.73 18.82
CA PRO A 10 -3.13 1.04 17.54
C PRO A 10 -1.79 0.33 17.35
N VAL A 11 -1.69 -0.41 16.24
CA VAL A 11 -0.47 -1.09 15.80
C VAL A 11 0.36 -0.19 14.88
N GLY A 12 -0.32 0.69 14.14
CA GLY A 12 0.31 1.68 13.29
C GLY A 12 -0.69 2.44 12.46
N TYR A 13 -0.18 3.31 11.58
CA TYR A 13 -0.97 4.25 10.83
C TYR A 13 -0.52 4.29 9.37
N VAL A 14 -1.48 4.59 8.49
CA VAL A 14 -1.22 4.88 7.09
C VAL A 14 -1.67 6.31 6.85
N THR A 15 -0.73 7.18 6.47
CA THR A 15 -1.00 8.58 6.13
C THR A 15 -0.80 8.78 4.64
N GLN A 16 -1.71 9.53 4.00
CA GLN A 16 -1.55 9.90 2.60
C GLN A 16 -0.76 11.20 2.52
N THR A 17 0.34 11.18 1.79
CA THR A 17 1.10 12.39 1.48
C THR A 17 0.60 12.93 0.14
N TRP A 18 0.13 14.18 0.14
CA TRP A 18 -0.33 14.80 -1.10
C TRP A 18 0.83 14.97 -2.09
N HIS A 19 0.57 14.66 -3.35
CA HIS A 19 1.51 14.88 -4.44
C HIS A 19 0.75 14.99 -5.76
N PRO A 20 1.13 15.92 -6.66
CA PRO A 20 0.32 16.30 -7.81
C PRO A 20 0.16 15.17 -8.85
N CYS A 21 1.16 14.29 -8.98
CA CYS A 21 1.19 13.29 -10.06
C CYS A 21 1.24 11.82 -9.61
N LEU A 22 1.44 11.56 -8.31
CA LEU A 22 1.74 10.23 -7.79
C LEU A 22 1.01 10.01 -6.47
N PRO A 23 0.26 8.91 -6.28
CA PRO A 23 -0.26 8.58 -4.98
C PRO A 23 0.91 8.14 -4.08
N LYS A 24 1.11 8.88 -2.98
CA LYS A 24 2.14 8.58 -1.98
C LYS A 24 1.49 8.33 -0.63
N PHE A 25 1.89 7.24 0.00
CA PHE A 25 1.46 6.88 1.34
C PHE A 25 2.69 6.65 2.22
N THR A 26 2.55 6.97 3.49
CA THR A 26 3.58 6.75 4.50
C THR A 26 3.03 5.78 5.54
N ILE A 27 3.80 4.75 5.83
CA ILE A 27 3.51 3.75 6.85
C ILE A 27 4.22 4.18 8.13
N GLN A 28 3.45 4.29 9.20
CA GLN A 28 3.93 4.71 10.51
C GLN A 28 3.69 3.61 11.54
N ASN A 29 4.57 3.53 12.53
CA ASN A 29 4.40 2.62 13.66
C ASN A 29 3.41 3.16 14.72
N GLU A 30 3.22 2.41 15.79
CA GLU A 30 2.38 2.79 16.95
C GLU A 30 2.73 4.18 17.55
N ASN A 31 4.00 4.58 17.46
CA ASN A 31 4.50 5.88 17.94
C ASN A 31 4.40 6.99 16.87
N LYS A 32 3.68 6.76 15.76
CA LYS A 32 3.58 7.67 14.60
C LYS A 32 4.94 8.02 13.95
N LYS A 33 5.94 7.17 14.15
CA LYS A 33 7.23 7.29 13.47
C LYS A 33 7.13 6.65 12.09
N ASP A 34 7.59 7.36 11.07
CA ASP A 34 7.64 6.86 9.71
C ASP A 34 8.60 5.66 9.62
N VAL A 35 8.14 4.58 8.98
CA VAL A 35 8.91 3.35 8.79
C VAL A 35 9.14 3.05 7.31
N LEU A 36 8.12 3.22 6.48
CA LEU A 36 8.17 2.93 5.05
C LEU A 36 7.35 3.93 4.24
N ARG A 37 7.62 3.98 2.94
CA ARG A 37 6.83 4.76 1.98
C ARG A 37 6.29 3.86 0.90
N ILE A 38 5.04 4.05 0.52
CA ILE A 38 4.40 3.33 -0.57
C ILE A 38 4.09 4.34 -1.67
N ILE A 39 4.60 4.06 -2.86
CA ILE A 39 4.46 4.94 -4.03
C ILE A 39 3.75 4.16 -5.12
N GLY A 40 2.57 4.62 -5.51
CA GLY A 40 1.84 4.04 -6.63
C GLY A 40 2.29 4.56 -8.00
N PRO A 41 1.69 4.03 -9.08
CA PRO A 41 2.04 4.44 -10.43
C PRO A 41 1.53 5.85 -10.73
N TYR A 42 2.04 6.44 -11.81
CA TYR A 42 1.58 7.74 -12.28
C TYR A 42 0.10 7.70 -12.67
N PHE A 43 -0.67 8.66 -12.16
CA PHE A 43 -2.11 8.81 -12.46
C PHE A 43 -2.41 9.00 -13.96
N MET A 44 -1.42 9.39 -14.75
CA MET A 44 -1.54 9.61 -16.20
C MET A 44 -1.60 8.33 -17.02
N CYS A 45 -1.39 7.15 -16.43
CA CYS A 45 -1.49 5.88 -17.16
C CYS A 45 -2.92 5.32 -17.09
N LYS A 46 -3.84 5.86 -17.91
CA LYS A 46 -5.28 5.50 -17.87
C LYS A 46 -5.63 4.07 -18.33
N PHE A 47 -4.69 3.26 -18.84
CA PHE A 47 -5.04 2.03 -19.57
C PHE A 47 -4.02 0.88 -19.52
N CYS A 48 -3.23 0.72 -18.45
CA CYS A 48 -2.19 -0.32 -18.40
C CYS A 48 -2.36 -1.32 -17.26
N GLY A 49 -3.13 -2.39 -17.51
CA GLY A 49 -3.00 -3.69 -16.83
C GLY A 49 -2.99 -3.71 -15.30
N ASN A 50 -2.17 -4.60 -14.72
CA ASN A 50 -2.01 -4.75 -13.27
C ASN A 50 -1.37 -3.50 -12.66
N ILE A 51 -1.97 -2.97 -11.58
CA ILE A 51 -1.47 -1.78 -10.88
C ILE A 51 -0.47 -2.22 -9.82
N GLU A 52 0.76 -1.69 -9.89
CA GLU A 52 1.80 -1.97 -8.90
C GLU A 52 2.13 -0.74 -8.04
N PHE A 53 2.06 -0.92 -6.73
CA PHE A 53 2.54 0.03 -5.73
C PHE A 53 3.85 -0.46 -5.15
N LYS A 54 4.89 0.40 -5.16
CA LYS A 54 6.22 0.05 -4.68
C LYS A 54 6.35 0.40 -3.21
N ILE A 55 6.73 -0.57 -2.38
CA ILE A 55 7.12 -0.36 -0.98
C ILE A 55 8.59 0.02 -1.00
N LYS A 56 8.90 1.19 -0.44
CA LYS A 56 10.23 1.78 -0.43
C LYS A 56 10.68 2.12 0.98
N SER A 57 12.01 2.18 1.16
CA SER A 57 12.63 2.81 2.33
C SER A 57 12.19 4.28 2.45
N LEU A 58 12.35 4.86 3.65
CA LEU A 58 12.04 6.26 3.96
C LEU A 58 12.73 7.24 2.99
N ASP A 59 13.96 6.94 2.61
CA ASP A 59 14.73 7.72 1.64
C ASP A 59 14.15 7.69 0.22
N GLY A 60 13.19 6.81 -0.05
CA GLY A 60 12.52 6.66 -1.35
C GLY A 60 13.40 6.06 -2.46
N LYS A 61 14.65 5.69 -2.15
CA LYS A 61 15.62 5.12 -3.09
C LYS A 61 15.44 3.62 -3.28
N ASN A 62 15.46 2.86 -2.19
CA ASN A 62 15.44 1.40 -2.23
C ASN A 62 14.00 0.87 -2.27
N VAL A 63 13.72 -0.01 -3.23
CA VAL A 63 12.46 -0.77 -3.30
C VAL A 63 12.64 -2.04 -2.48
N LEU A 64 11.81 -2.20 -1.46
CA LEU A 64 11.90 -3.30 -0.49
C LEU A 64 10.80 -4.35 -0.71
N GLY A 65 9.77 -4.01 -1.48
CA GLY A 65 8.63 -4.87 -1.75
C GLY A 65 7.63 -4.20 -2.69
N LYS A 66 6.49 -4.85 -2.90
CA LYS A 66 5.43 -4.32 -3.76
C LYS A 66 4.05 -4.84 -3.37
N ILE A 67 3.03 -4.07 -3.72
CA ILE A 67 1.62 -4.44 -3.67
C ILE A 67 1.12 -4.40 -5.10
N SER A 68 0.57 -5.50 -5.60
CA SER A 68 0.07 -5.63 -6.96
C SER A 68 -1.44 -5.87 -6.91
N LYS A 69 -2.23 -4.98 -7.49
CA LYS A 69 -3.66 -5.17 -7.72
C LYS A 69 -3.83 -5.81 -9.10
N GLN A 70 -4.21 -7.08 -9.13
CA GLN A 70 -4.43 -7.79 -10.39
C GLN A 70 -5.83 -7.50 -10.92
N PHE A 71 -5.91 -7.06 -12.16
CA PHE A 71 -7.16 -7.01 -12.91
C PHE A 71 -7.10 -8.16 -13.89
N THR A 72 -7.88 -9.22 -13.65
CA THR A 72 -7.94 -10.34 -14.60
C THR A 72 -8.42 -9.81 -15.95
N LYS A 73 -7.69 -10.24 -17.00
CA LYS A 73 -7.89 -9.83 -18.39
C LYS A 73 -9.35 -10.02 -18.80
N ILE A 74 -10.11 -8.94 -18.82
CA ILE A 74 -11.16 -8.56 -19.78
C ILE A 74 -12.00 -7.46 -19.12
N MET A 75 -12.05 -6.29 -19.76
CA MET A 75 -12.94 -5.17 -19.42
C MET A 75 -14.45 -5.48 -19.64
N ARG A 76 -14.97 -6.67 -19.28
CA ARG A 76 -16.38 -7.03 -19.50
C ARG A 76 -17.23 -7.32 -18.27
N GLU A 77 -16.75 -7.11 -17.05
CA GLU A 77 -17.66 -7.08 -15.90
C GLU A 77 -17.33 -5.89 -15.00
N ILE A 78 -18.06 -4.81 -15.28
CA ILE A 78 -18.38 -3.73 -14.35
C ILE A 78 -18.70 -4.39 -12.98
N PHE A 79 -17.83 -4.20 -11.97
CA PHE A 79 -18.11 -4.46 -10.54
C PHE A 79 -18.33 -5.90 -10.06
N THR A 80 -17.50 -6.87 -10.45
CA THR A 80 -17.35 -8.08 -9.60
C THR A 80 -16.40 -7.74 -8.44
N HIS A 81 -16.96 -7.63 -7.23
CA HIS A 81 -16.40 -7.15 -5.95
C HIS A 81 -15.18 -7.94 -5.39
N TYR A 82 -14.24 -8.39 -6.21
CA TYR A 82 -13.03 -9.06 -5.76
C TYR A 82 -11.79 -8.45 -6.42
N SER A 83 -11.11 -7.57 -5.67
CA SER A 83 -9.77 -7.10 -6.03
C SER A 83 -8.75 -8.10 -5.48
N ALA A 84 -8.10 -8.88 -6.35
CA ALA A 84 -7.01 -9.75 -5.92
C ALA A 84 -5.74 -8.91 -5.72
N PHE A 85 -5.29 -8.82 -4.47
CA PHE A 85 -4.04 -8.16 -4.10
C PHE A 85 -2.94 -9.20 -3.84
N GLY A 86 -1.80 -9.04 -4.51
CA GLY A 86 -0.56 -9.71 -4.16
C GLY A 86 0.33 -8.76 -3.37
N ILE A 87 0.82 -9.17 -2.19
CA ILE A 87 1.73 -8.37 -1.37
C ILE A 87 3.06 -9.11 -1.24
N GLN A 88 4.13 -8.45 -1.63
CA GLN A 88 5.51 -8.88 -1.38
C GLN A 88 6.08 -8.02 -0.27
N PHE A 89 6.21 -8.60 0.92
CA PHE A 89 6.78 -7.93 2.08
C PHE A 89 8.31 -7.90 2.02
N PRO A 90 8.96 -6.86 2.58
CA PRO A 90 10.39 -6.89 2.88
C PRO A 90 10.71 -8.02 3.87
N ALA A 91 11.89 -8.63 3.75
CA ALA A 91 12.30 -9.73 4.63
C ALA A 91 12.38 -9.31 6.10
N ASP A 92 12.97 -8.15 6.37
CA ASP A 92 13.29 -7.67 7.72
C ASP A 92 12.19 -6.79 8.35
N ILE A 93 10.95 -6.90 7.86
CA ILE A 93 9.84 -6.08 8.35
C ILE A 93 9.13 -6.73 9.56
N ASP A 94 8.86 -5.94 10.60
CA ASP A 94 8.07 -6.36 11.77
C ASP A 94 6.66 -6.81 11.34
N VAL A 95 6.13 -7.82 12.02
CA VAL A 95 4.78 -8.38 11.83
C VAL A 95 3.72 -7.28 11.99
N LYS A 96 3.92 -6.36 12.94
CA LYS A 96 3.05 -5.19 13.13
C LYS A 96 2.92 -4.36 11.85
N MET A 97 4.04 -4.09 11.17
CA MET A 97 4.04 -3.33 9.91
C MET A 97 3.44 -4.12 8.75
N LYS A 98 3.56 -5.45 8.73
CA LYS A 98 2.85 -6.28 7.75
C LYS A 98 1.34 -6.11 7.88
N ALA A 99 0.81 -6.08 9.11
CA ALA A 99 -0.60 -5.82 9.36
C ALA A 99 -1.02 -4.41 8.88
N VAL A 100 -0.18 -3.40 9.11
CA VAL A 100 -0.44 -2.03 8.63
C VAL A 100 -0.45 -1.96 7.09
N ILE A 101 0.48 -2.64 6.42
CA ILE A 101 0.52 -2.75 4.95
C ILE A 101 -0.71 -3.49 4.41
N LEU A 102 -1.19 -4.52 5.10
CA LEU A 102 -2.42 -5.21 4.74
C LEU A 102 -3.65 -4.31 4.91
N GLY A 103 -3.71 -3.53 5.99
CA GLY A 103 -4.72 -2.49 6.19
C GLY A 103 -4.71 -1.41 5.11
N MET A 104 -3.53 -1.07 4.58
CA MET A 104 -3.38 -0.12 3.48
C MET A 104 -4.07 -0.60 2.19
N CYS A 105 -4.19 -1.90 1.94
CA CYS A 105 -4.91 -2.43 0.76
C CYS A 105 -6.38 -2.01 0.71
N PHE A 106 -7.02 -1.70 1.85
CA PHE A 106 -8.40 -1.17 1.88
C PHE A 106 -8.51 0.27 1.37
N LEU A 107 -7.39 0.99 1.26
CA LEU A 107 -7.33 2.34 0.68
C LEU A 107 -7.03 2.35 -0.84
N LEU A 108 -6.76 1.18 -1.45
CA LEU A 108 -6.30 1.03 -2.84
C LEU A 108 -7.38 0.54 -3.81
#